data_AF-A0AAN6SHQ8-F1
#
_entry.id   AF-A0AAN6SHQ8-F1
#
_cell.length_a   1.000
_cell.length_b   1.000
_cell.length_c   1.000
_cell.angle_alpha   90.00
_cell.angle_beta   90.00
_cell.angle_gamma   90.00
#
_symmetry.space_group_name_H-M   'P 1'
#
loop_
_entity.id
_entity.type
_entity.pdbx_description
1 polymer ?
#
loop_
_entity_poly.entity_id
_entity_poly.type
_entity_poly.pdbx_seq_one_letter_code
_entity_poly.pdbx_strand_id
1 'polypeptide(L)'
;MEMESAVHRRIELQSPEDFTYLIDNVRRAAADSINAAFPPVDPSDGRNGGDENEEEDELRVRIEGLVNDYITKTFTLVAPNISINGLPVNDPSEFLSLSSPLNSPSATTNGTSKTPAAKKSKSKVQKKTKKQKPQEEYEPFDTRKRTRLESLAREEEDLLRSIALLKRWVPSSAAASFADSFARQSATDKETLEKAKQKVIEEGVLAGRKALEGLLPLATDEHAGGDKGAQQGGGGGGNNNSQMERQEGIEDGFGKAVEALRRLKSQMPATVARMERARVAGGYVVAGVTGGAAPGEGR
;
A
#
# COMPACT_ATOMS: atom_id res chain seq x y z
N MET A 1 31.83 -14.83 -8.73
CA MET A 1 31.73 -16.15 -8.09
C MET A 1 30.31 -16.27 -7.59
N GLU A 2 29.39 -16.63 -8.49
CA GLU A 2 27.98 -16.85 -8.14
C GLU A 2 27.95 -18.10 -7.26
N MET A 3 27.56 -17.95 -5.99
CA MET A 3 27.35 -19.09 -5.11
C MET A 3 26.11 -19.83 -5.60
N GLU A 4 26.31 -21.05 -6.07
CA GLU A 4 25.24 -22.03 -6.31
C GLU A 4 24.33 -22.07 -5.08
N SER A 5 23.15 -21.45 -5.18
CA SER A 5 22.18 -21.47 -4.09
C SER A 5 21.60 -22.88 -3.97
N ALA A 6 22.17 -23.63 -3.02
CA ALA A 6 21.80 -24.95 -2.51
C ALA A 6 20.64 -25.67 -3.22
N VAL A 7 20.96 -26.84 -3.78
CA VAL A 7 20.07 -27.84 -4.40
C VAL A 7 19.06 -28.47 -3.40
N HIS A 8 19.00 -27.99 -2.16
CA HIS A 8 18.19 -28.56 -1.08
C HIS A 8 17.23 -27.55 -0.47
N ARG A 9 16.02 -28.02 -0.17
CA ARG A 9 14.98 -27.23 0.49
C ARG A 9 15.46 -26.79 1.88
N ARG A 10 15.33 -25.50 2.18
CA ARG A 10 15.60 -24.94 3.50
C ARG A 10 14.61 -25.47 4.53
N ILE A 11 15.07 -25.56 5.77
CA ILE A 11 14.23 -25.95 6.91
C ILE A 11 13.42 -24.73 7.33
N GLU A 12 12.10 -24.81 7.19
CA GLU A 12 11.18 -23.73 7.58
C GLU A 12 10.77 -23.87 9.04
N LEU A 13 10.97 -22.81 9.82
CA LEU A 13 10.48 -22.63 11.17
C LEU A 13 9.24 -21.73 11.17
N GLN A 14 8.27 -22.01 12.05
CA GLN A 14 7.03 -21.25 12.14
C GLN A 14 7.26 -19.92 12.87
N SER A 15 8.21 -19.90 13.80
CA SER A 15 8.48 -18.73 14.63
C SER A 15 9.97 -18.58 14.97
N PRO A 16 10.43 -17.38 15.33
CA PRO A 16 11.76 -17.19 15.90
C PRO A 16 11.93 -17.92 17.25
N GLU A 17 10.83 -18.14 17.98
CA GLU A 17 10.84 -18.88 19.25
C GLU A 17 11.21 -20.35 19.03
N ASP A 18 10.82 -20.95 17.90
CA ASP A 18 11.18 -22.34 17.56
C ASP A 18 12.69 -22.54 17.47
N PHE A 19 13.40 -21.55 16.91
CA PHE A 19 14.86 -21.59 16.79
C PHE A 19 15.54 -21.48 18.16
N THR A 20 15.02 -20.60 19.04
CA THR A 20 15.49 -20.50 20.43
C THR A 20 15.22 -21.78 21.21
N TYR A 21 14.04 -22.38 21.04
CA TYR A 21 13.66 -23.63 21.67
C TYR A 21 14.60 -24.78 21.27
N LEU A 22 14.99 -24.85 20.00
CA LEU A 22 15.93 -25.87 19.54
C LEU A 22 17.32 -25.70 20.20
N ILE A 23 17.80 -24.47 20.33
CA ILE A 23 19.06 -24.16 21.02
C ILE A 23 18.98 -24.57 22.50
N ASP A 24 17.90 -24.18 23.19
CA ASP A 24 17.71 -24.45 24.62
C ASP A 24 17.52 -25.94 24.90
N ASN A 25 16.79 -26.65 24.04
CA ASN A 25 16.63 -28.09 24.16
C ASN A 25 17.97 -28.84 24.01
N VAL A 26 18.80 -28.43 23.04
CA VAL A 26 20.15 -29.02 22.87
C VAL A 26 21.03 -28.70 24.07
N ARG A 27 21.02 -27.46 24.57
CA ARG A 27 21.78 -27.07 25.77
C ARG A 27 21.34 -27.84 27.00
N ARG A 28 20.03 -28.01 27.19
CA ARG A 28 19.48 -28.79 28.30
C ARG A 28 19.91 -30.26 28.21
N ALA A 29 19.77 -30.87 27.04
CA ALA A 29 20.21 -32.26 26.83
C ALA A 29 21.73 -32.42 27.04
N ALA A 30 22.52 -31.44 26.63
CA ALA A 30 23.95 -31.40 26.89
C ALA A 30 24.26 -31.30 28.39
N ALA A 31 23.59 -30.40 29.11
CA ALA A 31 23.74 -30.26 30.55
C ALA A 31 23.34 -31.54 31.30
N ASP A 32 22.23 -32.18 30.92
CA ASP A 32 21.79 -33.46 31.48
C ASP A 32 22.83 -34.56 31.24
N SER A 33 23.43 -34.61 30.03
CA SER A 33 24.50 -35.54 29.71
C SER A 33 25.78 -35.28 30.51
N ILE A 34 26.15 -34.00 30.72
CA ILE A 34 27.33 -33.62 31.51
C ILE A 34 27.09 -33.97 32.98
N ASN A 35 25.90 -33.69 33.52
CA ASN A 35 25.53 -34.04 34.89
C ASN A 35 25.48 -35.55 35.12
N ALA A 36 25.12 -36.34 34.12
CA ALA A 36 25.14 -37.79 34.20
C ALA A 36 26.57 -38.37 34.15
N ALA A 37 27.45 -37.78 33.34
CA ALA A 37 28.84 -38.21 33.19
C ALA A 37 29.76 -37.73 34.33
N PHE A 38 29.49 -36.53 34.86
CA PHE A 38 30.19 -35.87 35.95
C PHE A 38 29.15 -35.39 36.98
N PRO A 39 28.66 -36.30 37.85
CA PRO A 39 27.71 -35.95 38.90
C PRO A 39 28.33 -34.89 39.83
N PRO A 40 27.60 -33.83 40.21
CA PRO A 40 28.12 -32.87 41.18
C PRO A 40 28.45 -33.58 42.50
N VAL A 41 29.71 -33.56 42.91
CA VAL A 41 30.13 -34.12 44.20
C VAL A 41 29.77 -33.12 45.30
N ASP A 42 29.05 -33.58 46.31
CA ASP A 42 28.64 -32.74 47.44
C ASP A 42 29.90 -32.42 48.27
N PRO A 43 30.27 -31.15 48.52
CA PRO A 43 31.46 -30.80 49.31
C PRO A 43 31.37 -31.26 50.79
N SER A 44 30.25 -31.86 51.18
CA SER A 44 29.99 -32.42 52.50
C SER A 44 30.34 -33.92 52.63
N ASP A 45 30.49 -34.65 51.52
CA ASP A 45 30.95 -36.04 51.51
C ASP A 45 32.49 -36.12 51.46
N GLY A 46 33.13 -35.56 52.49
CA GLY A 46 34.59 -35.46 52.65
C GLY A 46 35.31 -36.78 52.94
N ARG A 47 34.98 -37.86 52.23
CA ARG A 47 35.56 -39.20 52.42
C ARG A 47 36.61 -39.58 51.36
N ASN A 48 36.63 -38.89 50.22
CA ASN A 48 37.67 -39.00 49.20
C ASN A 48 38.37 -37.65 49.02
N GLY A 49 39.68 -37.67 48.80
CA GLY A 49 40.60 -36.54 48.99
C GLY A 49 40.21 -35.27 48.23
N GLY A 50 40.40 -34.12 48.88
CA GLY A 50 40.02 -32.81 48.35
C GLY A 50 40.81 -32.30 47.14
N ASP A 51 41.71 -33.10 46.55
CA ASP A 51 42.48 -32.73 45.35
C ASP A 51 41.78 -33.24 44.07
N GLU A 52 41.23 -34.46 44.10
CA GLU A 52 40.60 -35.11 42.93
C GLU A 52 39.25 -34.47 42.54
N ASN A 53 38.48 -34.01 43.52
CA ASN A 53 37.18 -33.37 43.25
C ASN A 53 37.32 -31.99 42.58
N GLU A 54 38.39 -31.25 42.93
CA GLU A 54 38.68 -29.95 42.33
C GLU A 54 39.10 -30.12 40.86
N GLU A 55 39.91 -31.14 40.56
CA GLU A 55 40.28 -31.50 39.18
C GLU A 55 39.05 -31.95 38.34
N GLU A 56 38.12 -32.72 38.92
CA GLU A 56 36.89 -33.16 38.25
C GLU A 56 35.97 -31.97 37.91
N ASP A 57 35.83 -31.02 38.84
CA ASP A 57 35.06 -29.80 38.62
C ASP A 57 35.70 -28.90 37.53
N GLU A 58 37.03 -28.79 37.50
CA GLU A 58 37.76 -28.09 36.43
C GLU A 58 37.52 -28.73 35.05
N LEU A 59 37.56 -30.07 34.99
CA LEU A 59 37.27 -30.82 33.77
C LEU A 59 35.81 -30.61 33.33
N ARG A 60 34.86 -30.64 34.26
CA ARG A 60 33.44 -30.38 34.01
C ARG A 60 33.25 -29.00 33.40
N VAL A 61 33.82 -27.95 34.00
CA VAL A 61 33.74 -26.57 33.50
C VAL A 61 34.36 -26.45 32.10
N ARG A 62 35.52 -27.09 31.86
CA ARG A 62 36.18 -27.06 30.55
C ARG A 62 35.35 -27.75 29.47
N ILE A 63 34.74 -28.89 29.80
CA ILE A 63 33.87 -29.64 28.88
C ILE A 63 32.61 -28.84 28.58
N GLU A 64 31.97 -28.24 29.58
CA GLU A 64 30.81 -27.35 29.40
C GLU A 64 31.15 -26.21 28.41
N GLY A 65 32.32 -25.57 28.57
CA GLY A 65 32.80 -24.55 27.65
C GLY A 65 32.95 -25.06 26.21
N LEU A 66 33.62 -26.19 26.02
CA LEU A 66 33.82 -26.79 24.69
C LEU A 66 32.50 -27.20 24.02
N VAL A 67 31.56 -27.72 24.81
CA VAL A 67 30.22 -28.10 24.31
C VAL A 67 29.43 -26.86 23.92
N ASN A 68 29.45 -25.79 24.71
CA ASN A 68 28.79 -24.55 24.35
C ASN A 68 29.38 -23.90 23.08
N ASP A 69 30.70 -23.96 22.91
CA ASP A 69 31.37 -23.53 21.69
C ASP A 69 30.95 -24.38 20.48
N TYR A 70 30.84 -25.70 20.66
CA TYR A 70 30.38 -26.62 19.61
C TYR A 70 28.92 -26.33 19.21
N ILE A 71 28.04 -26.10 20.18
CA ILE A 71 26.65 -25.71 19.94
C ILE A 71 26.61 -24.41 19.13
N THR A 72 27.37 -23.40 19.56
CA THR A 72 27.48 -22.10 18.88
C THR A 72 27.91 -22.25 17.42
N LYS A 73 28.97 -23.03 17.16
CA LYS A 73 29.44 -23.32 15.79
C LYS A 73 28.40 -24.04 14.96
N THR A 74 27.71 -25.03 15.54
CA THR A 74 26.70 -25.83 14.85
C THR A 74 25.54 -24.96 14.38
N PHE A 75 24.95 -24.16 15.27
CA PHE A 75 23.84 -23.27 14.91
C PHE A 75 24.26 -22.15 13.96
N THR A 76 25.51 -21.68 14.04
CA THR A 76 26.07 -20.74 13.06
C THR A 76 26.16 -21.35 11.66
N LEU A 77 26.59 -22.62 11.54
CA LEU A 77 26.69 -23.32 10.25
C LEU A 77 25.33 -23.72 9.68
N VAL A 78 24.34 -23.97 10.55
CA VAL A 78 23.00 -24.39 10.14
C VAL A 78 22.11 -23.20 9.77
N ALA A 79 22.34 -22.00 10.35
CA ALA A 79 21.61 -20.77 10.06
C ALA A 79 21.33 -20.48 8.57
N PRO A 80 22.30 -20.56 7.63
CA PRO A 80 22.05 -20.29 6.21
C PRO A 80 21.08 -21.30 5.54
N ASN A 81 20.86 -22.46 6.15
CA ASN A 81 19.96 -23.50 5.67
C ASN A 81 18.59 -23.50 6.37
N ILE A 82 18.36 -22.54 7.28
CA ILE A 82 17.09 -22.35 7.99
C ILE A 82 16.41 -21.05 7.50
N SER A 83 15.10 -21.11 7.34
CA SER A 83 14.23 -19.95 7.13
C SER A 83 13.16 -19.89 8.21
N ILE A 84 12.80 -18.69 8.65
CA ILE A 84 11.70 -18.44 9.58
C ILE A 84 10.62 -17.71 8.78
N ASN A 85 9.45 -18.32 8.60
CA ASN A 85 8.38 -17.75 7.77
C ASN A 85 8.85 -17.31 6.36
N GLY A 86 9.73 -18.08 5.73
CA GLY A 86 10.30 -17.77 4.42
C GLY A 86 11.40 -16.68 4.40
N LEU A 87 11.78 -16.11 5.55
CA LEU A 87 12.92 -15.19 5.67
C LEU A 87 14.18 -15.94 6.10
N PRO A 88 15.35 -15.69 5.49
CA PRO A 88 16.60 -16.31 5.91
C PRO A 88 17.07 -15.78 7.26
N VAL A 89 17.61 -16.67 8.09
CA VAL A 89 18.27 -16.29 9.36
C VAL A 89 19.66 -15.76 9.04
N ASN A 90 19.78 -14.44 8.88
CA ASN A 90 21.05 -13.79 8.50
C ASN A 90 22.02 -13.68 9.68
N ASP A 91 21.51 -13.40 10.88
CA ASP A 91 22.30 -13.14 12.08
C ASP A 91 21.97 -14.15 13.20
N PRO A 92 22.61 -15.33 13.24
CA PRO A 92 22.36 -16.34 14.28
C PRO A 92 22.78 -15.88 15.68
N SER A 93 23.66 -14.86 15.76
CA SER A 93 24.17 -14.29 17.00
C SER A 93 23.07 -13.74 17.91
N GLU A 94 21.97 -13.24 17.34
CA GLU A 94 20.82 -12.75 18.13
C GLU A 94 20.28 -13.88 19.00
N PHE A 95 19.96 -15.03 18.41
CA PHE A 95 19.39 -16.19 19.10
C PHE A 95 20.36 -16.90 20.04
N LEU A 96 21.66 -16.86 19.72
CA LEU A 96 22.72 -17.46 20.55
C LEU A 96 23.02 -16.63 21.81
N SER A 97 22.80 -15.31 21.75
CA SER A 97 23.06 -14.38 22.86
C SER A 97 21.94 -14.37 23.91
N LEU A 98 20.67 -14.42 23.47
CA LEU A 98 19.51 -14.43 24.37
C LEU A 98 19.42 -15.68 25.26
N SER A 99 20.12 -16.74 24.89
CA SER A 99 20.04 -18.06 25.54
C SER A 99 21.22 -18.34 26.50
N SER A 100 22.13 -17.39 26.71
CA SER A 100 23.20 -17.51 27.72
C SER A 100 22.63 -17.29 29.13
N PRO A 101 22.68 -18.26 30.06
CA PRO A 101 22.12 -18.10 31.42
C PRO A 101 22.89 -17.12 32.32
N LEU A 102 23.94 -16.44 31.81
CA LEU A 102 24.85 -15.66 32.64
C LEU A 102 25.45 -14.46 31.89
N ASN A 103 24.62 -13.57 31.34
CA ASN A 103 25.08 -12.21 31.05
C ASN A 103 23.93 -11.20 31.13
N SER A 104 23.66 -10.72 32.34
CA SER A 104 22.89 -9.48 32.53
C SER A 104 23.79 -8.29 32.21
N PRO A 105 23.40 -7.34 31.33
CA PRO A 105 24.10 -6.08 31.22
C PRO A 105 23.79 -5.25 32.47
N SER A 106 24.75 -5.24 33.39
CA SER A 106 24.82 -4.26 34.48
C SER A 106 25.08 -2.88 33.89
N ALA A 107 24.04 -2.04 33.85
CA ALA A 107 24.19 -0.61 33.72
C ALA A 107 24.30 0.01 35.13
N THR A 108 25.55 0.19 35.56
CA THR A 108 26.08 1.41 36.19
C THR A 108 25.37 1.99 37.43
N THR A 109 25.95 1.64 38.58
CA THR A 109 26.36 2.50 39.73
C THR A 109 25.30 3.19 40.59
N ASN A 110 25.19 2.73 41.85
CA ASN A 110 25.66 3.42 43.06
C ASN A 110 24.90 2.90 44.29
N GLY A 111 25.61 2.49 45.35
CA GLY A 111 24.94 2.15 46.61
C GLY A 111 25.75 1.32 47.60
N THR A 112 26.74 1.97 48.20
CA THR A 112 27.06 1.97 49.64
C THR A 112 26.50 0.83 50.52
N SER A 113 27.45 0.19 51.19
CA SER A 113 27.35 -0.60 52.42
C SER A 113 26.17 -0.30 53.35
N LYS A 114 25.47 -1.36 53.81
CA LYS A 114 25.18 -1.62 55.23
C LYS A 114 24.45 -2.95 55.44
N THR A 115 25.15 -3.86 56.12
CA THR A 115 24.58 -4.85 57.05
C THR A 115 23.71 -4.14 58.10
N PRO A 116 22.66 -4.79 58.65
CA PRO A 116 22.88 -5.67 59.80
C PRO A 116 21.96 -6.92 59.90
N ALA A 117 22.59 -7.96 60.44
CA ALA A 117 22.14 -8.83 61.53
C ALA A 117 20.68 -9.33 61.65
N ALA A 118 20.61 -10.67 61.67
CA ALA A 118 19.94 -11.51 62.66
C ALA A 118 18.41 -11.47 62.78
N LYS A 119 17.78 -12.63 62.52
CA LYS A 119 16.95 -13.30 63.54
C LYS A 119 16.80 -14.79 63.25
N LYS A 120 17.17 -15.57 64.26
CA LYS A 120 16.90 -17.00 64.39
C LYS A 120 15.39 -17.22 64.56
N SER A 121 14.82 -18.19 63.86
CA SER A 121 13.58 -18.84 64.27
C SER A 121 13.72 -20.34 64.09
N LYS A 122 13.84 -21.01 65.24
CA LYS A 122 13.72 -22.46 65.38
C LYS A 122 12.25 -22.85 65.12
N SER A 123 12.03 -23.86 64.29
CA SER A 123 10.85 -24.71 64.41
C SER A 123 11.17 -26.11 63.86
N LYS A 124 11.51 -26.99 64.78
CA LYS A 124 11.46 -28.45 64.62
C LYS A 124 9.98 -28.83 64.61
N VAL A 125 9.49 -29.59 63.62
CA VAL A 125 8.42 -30.60 63.77
C VAL A 125 8.13 -31.32 62.44
N GLN A 126 8.33 -32.64 62.49
CA GLN A 126 7.57 -33.74 61.88
C GLN A 126 7.58 -33.99 60.36
N LYS A 127 8.42 -34.99 60.04
CA LYS A 127 8.21 -36.08 59.08
C LYS A 127 6.75 -36.56 59.01
N LYS A 128 6.07 -36.30 57.89
CA LYS A 128 4.97 -37.14 57.35
C LYS A 128 5.01 -37.15 55.83
N THR A 129 5.12 -38.34 55.28
CA THR A 129 5.06 -38.67 53.86
C THR A 129 3.63 -38.45 53.33
N LYS A 130 3.46 -37.43 52.47
CA LYS A 130 2.29 -37.28 51.60
C LYS A 130 2.82 -37.03 50.19
N LYS A 131 2.39 -37.85 49.22
CA LYS A 131 2.63 -37.66 47.79
C LYS A 131 2.27 -36.22 47.41
N GLN A 132 3.27 -35.41 47.08
CA GLN A 132 3.11 -34.00 46.71
C GLN A 132 2.59 -33.94 45.27
N LYS A 133 1.46 -33.27 45.06
CA LYS A 133 1.13 -32.67 43.76
C LYS A 133 2.20 -31.61 43.48
N PRO A 134 2.65 -31.40 42.24
CA PRO A 134 3.64 -30.38 41.93
C PRO A 134 3.16 -29.05 42.53
N GLN A 135 3.96 -28.49 43.45
CA GLN A 135 3.65 -27.19 44.02
C GLN A 135 3.87 -26.18 42.90
N GLU A 136 2.81 -25.46 42.52
CA GLU A 136 2.90 -24.35 41.57
C GLU A 136 3.79 -23.28 42.23
N GLU A 137 5.06 -23.24 41.81
CA GLU A 137 5.97 -22.18 42.20
C GLU A 137 5.48 -20.88 41.57
N TYR A 138 4.77 -20.10 42.38
CA TYR A 138 4.31 -18.78 41.98
C TYR A 138 5.46 -17.79 42.17
N GLU A 139 5.90 -17.16 41.07
CA GLU A 139 6.86 -16.07 41.16
C GLU A 139 6.33 -14.97 42.10
N PRO A 140 7.19 -14.39 42.96
CA PRO A 140 6.79 -13.27 43.79
C PRO A 140 6.25 -12.11 42.94
N PHE A 141 5.12 -11.55 43.36
CA PHE A 141 4.44 -10.50 42.62
C PHE A 141 5.29 -9.23 42.51
N ASP A 142 5.68 -8.86 41.28
CA ASP A 142 6.47 -7.65 41.01
C ASP A 142 5.57 -6.42 40.86
N THR A 143 5.65 -5.53 41.85
CA THR A 143 4.91 -4.26 41.89
C THR A 143 5.28 -3.29 40.76
N ARG A 144 6.50 -3.38 40.22
CA ARG A 144 6.95 -2.53 39.10
C ARG A 144 6.28 -2.95 37.80
N LYS A 145 6.23 -4.26 37.54
CA LYS A 145 5.50 -4.83 36.40
C LYS A 145 4.02 -4.48 36.48
N ARG A 146 3.41 -4.53 37.67
CA ARG A 146 2.03 -4.09 37.88
C ARG A 146 1.82 -2.62 37.52
N THR A 147 2.66 -1.72 38.02
CA THR A 147 2.55 -0.28 37.74
C THR A 147 2.67 0.00 36.24
N ARG A 148 3.56 -0.74 35.55
CA ARG A 148 3.74 -0.66 34.10
C ARG A 148 2.54 -1.22 33.33
N LEU A 149 1.94 -2.31 33.82
CA LEU A 149 0.71 -2.86 33.24
C LEU A 149 -0.45 -1.87 33.39
N GLU A 150 -0.58 -1.22 34.54
CA GLU A 150 -1.57 -0.18 34.76
C GLU A 150 -1.34 1.05 33.85
N SER A 151 -0.10 1.46 33.60
CA SER A 151 0.18 2.55 32.65
C SER A 151 -0.13 2.14 31.21
N LEU A 152 0.24 0.92 30.80
CA LEU A 152 -0.04 0.41 29.46
C LEU A 152 -1.54 0.26 29.21
N ALA A 153 -2.29 -0.22 30.20
CA ALA A 153 -3.75 -0.32 30.10
C ALA A 153 -4.41 1.05 29.89
N ARG A 154 -3.93 2.10 30.58
CA ARG A 154 -4.41 3.47 30.35
C ARG A 154 -4.07 3.98 28.96
N GLU A 155 -2.84 3.74 28.51
CA GLU A 155 -2.40 4.11 27.16
C GLU A 155 -3.21 3.40 26.08
N GLU A 156 -3.54 2.12 26.30
CA GLU A 156 -4.43 1.35 25.42
C GLU A 156 -5.83 1.97 25.35
N GLU A 157 -6.43 2.31 26.49
CA GLU A 157 -7.74 2.97 26.53
C GLU A 157 -7.75 4.32 25.79
N ASP A 158 -6.70 5.12 25.97
CA ASP A 158 -6.53 6.40 25.28
C ASP A 158 -6.36 6.21 23.75
N LEU A 159 -5.57 5.21 23.34
CA LEU A 159 -5.39 4.86 21.93
C LEU A 159 -6.70 4.36 21.31
N LEU A 160 -7.45 3.52 21.99
CA LEU A 160 -8.76 3.06 21.53
C LEU A 160 -9.73 4.22 21.36
N ARG A 161 -9.73 5.19 22.30
CA ARG A 161 -10.51 6.41 22.18
C ARG A 161 -10.07 7.26 21.00
N SER A 162 -8.77 7.40 20.77
CA SER A 162 -8.21 8.14 19.63
C SER A 162 -8.62 7.51 18.31
N ILE A 163 -8.57 6.18 18.20
CA ILE A 163 -8.97 5.44 17.00
C ILE A 163 -10.48 5.57 16.78
N ALA A 164 -11.30 5.49 17.83
CA ALA A 164 -12.74 5.69 17.71
C ALA A 164 -13.08 7.09 17.18
N LEU A 165 -12.38 8.12 17.66
CA LEU A 165 -12.51 9.48 17.13
C LEU A 165 -11.99 9.55 15.69
N LEU A 166 -10.83 8.98 15.39
CA LEU A 166 -10.27 8.98 14.04
C LEU A 166 -11.23 8.34 13.03
N LYS A 167 -11.80 7.18 13.38
CA LYS A 167 -12.80 6.47 12.57
C LYS A 167 -14.08 7.29 12.37
N ARG A 168 -14.48 8.10 13.36
CA ARG A 168 -15.70 8.93 13.25
C ARG A 168 -15.48 10.19 12.41
N TRP A 169 -14.33 10.85 12.54
CA TRP A 169 -14.11 12.18 11.97
C TRP A 169 -13.36 12.16 10.63
N VAL A 170 -12.40 11.26 10.44
CA VAL A 170 -11.59 11.21 9.21
C VAL A 170 -12.42 10.95 7.96
N PRO A 171 -13.37 9.99 7.92
CA PRO A 171 -14.14 9.76 6.71
C PRO A 171 -14.94 11.00 6.29
N SER A 172 -15.58 11.70 7.23
CA SER A 172 -16.34 12.92 6.94
C SER A 172 -15.43 14.06 6.51
N SER A 173 -14.28 14.24 7.15
CA SER A 173 -13.32 15.29 6.80
C SER A 173 -12.70 15.05 5.42
N ALA A 174 -12.32 13.80 5.13
CA ALA A 174 -11.76 13.42 3.84
C ALA A 174 -12.82 13.60 2.73
N ALA A 175 -14.05 13.15 2.95
CA ALA A 175 -15.15 13.33 2.01
C ALA A 175 -15.44 14.82 1.73
N ALA A 176 -15.44 15.67 2.76
CA ALA A 176 -15.60 17.11 2.60
C ALA A 176 -14.48 17.73 1.75
N SER A 177 -13.22 17.42 2.06
CA SER A 177 -12.07 17.92 1.29
C SER A 177 -12.08 17.43 -0.17
N PHE A 178 -12.52 16.19 -0.39
CA PHE A 178 -12.68 15.62 -1.72
C PHE A 178 -13.80 16.32 -2.49
N ALA A 179 -14.96 16.54 -1.86
CA ALA A 179 -16.08 17.25 -2.45
C ALA A 179 -15.69 18.68 -2.86
N ASP A 180 -14.95 19.40 -2.01
CA ASP A 180 -14.43 20.73 -2.34
C ASP A 180 -13.49 20.70 -3.55
N SER A 181 -12.58 19.73 -3.59
CA SER A 181 -11.65 19.57 -4.73
C SER A 181 -12.39 19.25 -6.03
N PHE A 182 -13.40 18.37 -5.96
CA PHE A 182 -14.23 17.99 -7.10
C PHE A 182 -15.11 19.16 -7.59
N ALA A 183 -15.68 19.93 -6.67
CA ALA A 183 -16.44 21.13 -7.00
C ALA A 183 -15.58 22.14 -7.78
N ARG A 184 -14.34 22.38 -7.32
CA ARG A 184 -13.38 23.25 -8.01
C ARG A 184 -13.05 22.74 -9.41
N GLN A 185 -12.75 21.45 -9.55
CA GLN A 185 -12.47 20.83 -10.85
C GLN A 185 -13.67 20.92 -11.79
N SER A 186 -14.88 20.64 -11.29
CA SER A 186 -16.10 20.72 -12.11
C SER A 186 -16.39 22.16 -12.58
N ALA A 187 -16.04 23.17 -11.77
CA ALA A 187 -16.19 24.56 -12.14
C ALA A 187 -15.21 24.95 -13.25
N THR A 188 -13.94 24.52 -13.16
CA THR A 188 -12.95 24.75 -14.22
C THR A 188 -13.33 24.01 -15.50
N ASP A 189 -13.83 22.79 -15.41
CA ASP A 189 -14.26 22.00 -16.57
C ASP A 189 -15.48 22.63 -17.25
N LYS A 190 -16.43 23.16 -16.47
CA LYS A 190 -17.57 23.92 -17.02
C LYS A 190 -17.10 25.19 -17.71
N GLU A 191 -16.19 25.96 -17.12
CA GLU A 191 -15.67 27.19 -17.72
C GLU A 191 -14.92 26.92 -19.03
N THR A 192 -14.11 25.87 -19.06
CA THR A 192 -13.39 25.46 -20.28
C THR A 192 -14.36 24.98 -21.36
N LEU A 193 -15.41 24.25 -20.99
CA LEU A 193 -16.47 23.84 -21.91
C LEU A 193 -17.22 25.04 -22.50
N GLU A 194 -17.59 26.02 -21.68
CA GLU A 194 -18.27 27.23 -22.17
C GLU A 194 -17.37 28.03 -23.12
N LYS A 195 -16.08 28.18 -22.80
CA LYS A 195 -15.09 28.78 -23.72
C LYS A 195 -14.99 28.02 -25.04
N ALA A 196 -15.01 26.68 -25.00
CA ALA A 196 -14.97 25.86 -26.21
C ALA A 196 -16.26 26.00 -27.04
N LYS A 197 -17.43 26.00 -26.40
CA LYS A 197 -18.72 26.25 -27.06
C LYS A 197 -18.73 27.61 -27.75
N GLN A 198 -18.25 28.66 -27.08
CA GLN A 198 -18.16 30.00 -27.64
C GLN A 198 -17.31 30.02 -28.92
N LYS A 199 -16.14 29.37 -28.91
CA LYS A 199 -15.26 29.27 -30.08
C LYS A 199 -15.93 28.54 -31.25
N VAL A 200 -16.65 27.46 -30.98
CA VAL A 200 -17.38 26.71 -32.03
C VAL A 200 -18.50 27.56 -32.63
N ILE A 201 -19.20 28.36 -31.82
CA ILE A 201 -20.22 29.30 -32.31
C ILE A 201 -19.56 30.37 -33.19
N GLU A 202 -18.46 30.97 -32.74
CA GLU A 202 -17.72 31.97 -33.51
C GLU A 202 -17.20 31.41 -34.84
N GLU A 203 -16.60 30.21 -34.82
CA GLU A 203 -16.14 29.52 -36.03
C GLU A 203 -17.31 29.20 -36.97
N GLY A 204 -18.44 28.72 -36.44
CA GLY A 204 -19.65 28.45 -37.21
C GLY A 204 -20.24 29.71 -37.86
N VAL A 205 -20.26 30.84 -37.14
CA VAL A 205 -20.70 32.14 -37.66
C VAL A 205 -19.75 32.64 -38.75
N LEU A 206 -18.44 32.52 -38.56
CA LEU A 206 -17.45 32.90 -39.56
C LEU A 206 -17.54 32.03 -40.83
N ALA A 207 -17.68 30.72 -40.66
CA ALA A 207 -17.87 29.79 -41.78
C ALA A 207 -19.17 30.08 -42.53
N GLY A 208 -20.26 30.36 -41.81
CA GLY A 208 -21.55 30.76 -42.39
C GLY A 208 -21.46 32.08 -43.16
N ARG A 209 -20.80 33.10 -42.60
CA ARG A 209 -20.54 34.38 -43.29
C ARG A 209 -19.71 34.18 -44.57
N LYS A 210 -18.63 33.40 -44.51
CA LYS A 210 -17.78 33.10 -45.67
C LYS A 210 -18.54 32.33 -46.76
N ALA A 211 -19.41 31.39 -46.36
CA ALA A 211 -20.27 30.69 -47.31
C ALA A 211 -21.30 31.62 -47.97
N LEU A 212 -21.83 32.58 -47.21
CA LEU A 212 -22.78 33.59 -47.70
C LEU A 212 -22.11 34.61 -48.63
N GLU A 213 -20.88 35.03 -48.33
CA GLU A 213 -20.06 35.90 -49.19
C GLU A 213 -19.76 35.23 -50.54
N GLY A 214 -19.59 33.91 -50.57
CA GLY A 214 -19.46 33.15 -51.82
C GLY A 214 -20.78 32.96 -52.59
N LEU A 215 -21.93 33.32 -52.01
CA LEU A 215 -23.27 33.17 -52.58
C LEU A 215 -23.90 34.50 -53.02
N LEU A 216 -23.40 35.64 -52.52
CA LEU A 216 -23.83 36.97 -52.91
C LEU A 216 -22.84 37.58 -53.91
N PRO A 217 -23.18 37.65 -55.22
CA PRO A 217 -22.57 38.66 -56.07
C PRO A 217 -23.08 40.01 -55.57
N LEU A 218 -22.24 40.75 -54.85
CA LEU A 218 -22.52 42.12 -54.46
C LEU A 218 -22.67 42.95 -55.74
N ALA A 219 -23.92 43.14 -56.15
CA ALA A 219 -24.33 44.20 -57.05
C ALA A 219 -24.09 45.54 -56.35
N THR A 220 -22.88 46.09 -56.49
CA THR A 220 -22.65 47.52 -56.40
C THR A 220 -22.35 48.02 -57.81
N ASP A 221 -23.38 48.04 -58.65
CA ASP A 221 -23.41 48.94 -59.80
C ASP A 221 -24.58 49.90 -59.59
N GLU A 222 -24.26 51.06 -59.03
CA GLU A 222 -25.09 52.23 -59.16
C GLU A 222 -25.05 52.68 -60.63
N HIS A 223 -26.06 52.29 -61.41
CA HIS A 223 -26.35 52.90 -62.71
C HIS A 223 -27.47 53.92 -62.57
N ALA A 224 -27.10 55.17 -62.29
CA ALA A 224 -27.85 56.34 -62.73
C ALA A 224 -27.44 56.64 -64.20
N GLY A 225 -28.43 56.76 -65.08
CA GLY A 225 -28.27 56.66 -66.53
C GLY A 225 -27.80 57.90 -67.30
N GLY A 226 -27.74 57.72 -68.62
CA GLY A 226 -27.45 58.72 -69.66
C GLY A 226 -26.61 58.09 -70.79
N ASP A 227 -27.21 57.39 -71.75
CA ASP A 227 -27.76 57.90 -73.03
C ASP A 227 -26.70 58.32 -74.08
N LYS A 228 -26.93 57.81 -75.30
CA LYS A 228 -26.47 58.20 -76.66
C LYS A 228 -25.24 57.55 -77.32
N GLY A 229 -25.58 56.78 -78.36
CA GLY A 229 -24.96 56.81 -79.71
C GLY A 229 -23.62 56.08 -79.86
N ALA A 230 -23.33 55.30 -80.90
CA ALA A 230 -23.93 55.16 -82.22
C ALA A 230 -23.48 53.82 -82.87
N GLN A 231 -24.32 53.30 -83.78
CA GLN A 231 -24.03 52.64 -85.07
C GLN A 231 -22.65 51.94 -85.23
N GLN A 232 -22.51 50.70 -85.73
CA GLN A 232 -23.22 50.01 -86.82
C GLN A 232 -22.65 48.57 -86.87
N GLY A 233 -23.47 47.52 -86.87
CA GLY A 233 -23.60 46.71 -88.09
C GLY A 233 -23.68 45.21 -87.81
N GLY A 234 -24.75 44.59 -88.31
CA GLY A 234 -24.73 43.21 -88.82
C GLY A 234 -25.16 42.08 -87.89
N GLY A 235 -26.34 41.50 -88.19
CA GLY A 235 -26.58 40.06 -88.02
C GLY A 235 -27.53 39.69 -86.90
N GLY A 236 -28.72 39.21 -87.27
CA GLY A 236 -29.81 38.88 -86.36
C GLY A 236 -29.54 37.72 -85.41
N GLY A 237 -30.31 37.68 -84.31
CA GLY A 237 -30.48 36.49 -83.49
C GLY A 237 -30.65 36.76 -82.00
N GLY A 238 -31.90 36.88 -81.54
CA GLY A 238 -32.35 36.48 -80.20
C GLY A 238 -31.70 37.13 -78.97
N ASN A 239 -32.39 38.12 -78.37
CA ASN A 239 -32.14 38.57 -77.00
C ASN A 239 -32.58 37.51 -75.96
N ASN A 240 -31.85 36.39 -75.89
CA ASN A 240 -32.01 35.37 -74.85
C ASN A 240 -30.75 35.23 -73.96
N ASN A 241 -29.56 35.62 -74.45
CA ASN A 241 -28.29 35.35 -73.72
C ASN A 241 -28.18 36.03 -72.35
N SER A 242 -28.55 37.31 -72.20
CA SER A 242 -28.41 38.01 -70.90
C SER A 242 -29.44 37.60 -69.85
N GLN A 243 -30.53 36.96 -70.28
CA GLN A 243 -31.52 36.37 -69.39
C GLN A 243 -31.10 34.94 -69.00
N MET A 244 -30.45 34.21 -69.91
CA MET A 244 -29.85 32.91 -69.62
C MET A 244 -28.63 32.99 -68.71
N GLU A 245 -27.70 33.94 -68.88
CA GLU A 245 -26.53 34.07 -67.98
C GLU A 245 -26.93 34.40 -66.52
N ARG A 246 -27.99 35.21 -66.34
CA ARG A 246 -28.58 35.47 -65.02
C ARG A 246 -29.32 34.26 -64.46
N GLN A 247 -30.00 33.50 -65.32
CA GLN A 247 -30.67 32.26 -64.91
C GLN A 247 -29.65 31.16 -64.56
N GLU A 248 -28.58 31.00 -65.32
CA GLU A 248 -27.48 30.07 -65.06
C GLU A 248 -26.81 30.38 -63.72
N GLY A 249 -26.52 31.65 -63.41
CA GLY A 249 -25.99 32.03 -62.10
C GLY A 249 -26.94 31.72 -60.93
N ILE A 250 -28.25 31.89 -61.14
CA ILE A 250 -29.29 31.56 -60.15
C ILE A 250 -29.44 30.05 -60.00
N GLU A 251 -29.42 29.30 -61.10
CA GLU A 251 -29.54 27.85 -61.16
C GLU A 251 -28.32 27.16 -60.55
N ASP A 252 -27.11 27.67 -60.80
CA ASP A 252 -25.88 27.21 -60.16
C ASP A 252 -25.86 27.52 -58.67
N GLY A 253 -26.30 28.71 -58.27
CA GLY A 253 -26.44 29.09 -56.86
C GLY A 253 -27.45 28.21 -56.12
N PHE A 254 -28.60 27.95 -56.74
CA PHE A 254 -29.62 27.06 -56.21
C PHE A 254 -29.14 25.61 -56.18
N GLY A 255 -28.42 25.16 -57.21
CA GLY A 255 -27.80 23.84 -57.28
C GLY A 255 -26.82 23.60 -56.13
N LYS A 256 -25.93 24.57 -55.87
CA LYS A 256 -25.00 24.53 -54.72
C LYS A 256 -25.73 24.53 -53.37
N ALA A 257 -26.80 25.32 -53.23
CA ALA A 257 -27.62 25.34 -52.01
C ALA A 257 -28.32 24.00 -51.77
N VAL A 258 -28.87 23.38 -52.82
CA VAL A 258 -29.50 22.05 -52.76
C VAL A 258 -28.48 20.97 -52.45
N GLU A 259 -27.26 21.05 -53.01
CA GLU A 259 -26.18 20.11 -52.72
C GLU A 259 -25.70 20.23 -51.27
N ALA A 260 -25.54 21.46 -50.75
CA ALA A 260 -25.22 21.70 -49.35
C ALA A 260 -26.30 21.16 -48.41
N LEU A 261 -27.58 21.35 -48.74
CA LEU A 261 -28.70 20.80 -47.98
C LEU A 261 -28.74 19.27 -48.05
N ARG A 262 -28.46 18.69 -49.21
CA ARG A 262 -28.35 17.23 -49.39
C ARG A 262 -27.21 16.65 -48.53
N ARG A 263 -26.07 17.34 -48.47
CA ARG A 263 -24.93 16.95 -47.62
C ARG A 263 -25.28 17.06 -46.14
N LEU A 264 -25.92 18.14 -45.70
CA LEU A 264 -26.39 18.30 -44.32
C LEU A 264 -27.40 17.20 -43.94
N LYS A 265 -28.39 16.94 -44.79
CA LYS A 265 -29.37 15.86 -44.60
C LYS A 265 -28.72 14.49 -44.50
N SER A 266 -27.66 14.24 -45.28
CA SER A 266 -26.88 13.00 -45.23
C SER A 266 -26.05 12.88 -43.95
N GLN A 267 -25.50 13.99 -43.45
CA GLN A 267 -24.64 14.01 -42.26
C GLN A 267 -25.38 14.14 -40.93
N MET A 268 -26.65 14.60 -40.94
CA MET A 268 -27.47 14.73 -39.72
C MET A 268 -27.66 13.41 -38.97
N PRO A 269 -28.02 12.28 -39.60
CA PRO A 269 -28.17 11.02 -38.88
C PRO A 269 -26.89 10.56 -38.18
N ALA A 270 -25.73 10.73 -38.83
CA ALA A 270 -24.44 10.32 -38.28
C ALA A 270 -23.95 11.22 -37.12
N THR A 271 -24.31 12.50 -37.13
CA THR A 271 -24.00 13.44 -36.04
C THR A 271 -24.94 13.22 -34.85
N VAL A 272 -26.25 13.03 -35.10
CA VAL A 272 -27.24 12.66 -34.07
C VAL A 272 -26.85 11.34 -33.40
N ALA A 273 -26.48 10.31 -34.17
CA ALA A 273 -26.05 9.03 -33.60
C ALA A 273 -24.75 9.12 -32.78
N ARG A 274 -23.89 10.11 -33.05
CA ARG A 274 -22.71 10.41 -32.22
C ARG A 274 -23.11 11.14 -30.95
N MET A 275 -24.03 12.10 -31.02
CA MET A 275 -24.55 12.82 -29.85
C MET A 275 -25.33 11.90 -28.91
N GLU A 276 -26.16 11.01 -29.42
CA GLU A 276 -26.88 10.02 -28.62
C GLU A 276 -25.92 9.05 -27.93
N ARG A 277 -24.92 8.53 -28.66
CA ARG A 277 -23.87 7.69 -28.05
C ARG A 277 -23.07 8.41 -26.97
N ALA A 278 -22.70 9.68 -27.21
CA ALA A 278 -22.01 10.49 -26.21
C ALA A 278 -22.89 10.78 -24.98
N ARG A 279 -24.18 11.05 -25.18
CA ARG A 279 -25.15 11.25 -24.09
C ARG A 279 -25.35 9.98 -23.25
N VAL A 280 -25.48 8.83 -23.92
CA VAL A 280 -25.62 7.52 -23.28
C VAL A 280 -24.34 7.18 -22.50
N ALA A 281 -23.16 7.36 -23.10
CA ALA A 281 -21.87 7.17 -22.43
C ALA A 281 -21.71 8.10 -21.21
N GLY A 282 -22.12 9.36 -21.31
CA GLY A 282 -22.13 10.29 -20.17
C GLY A 282 -23.04 9.82 -19.03
N GLY A 283 -24.19 9.21 -19.34
CA GLY A 283 -25.08 8.60 -18.35
C GLY A 283 -24.42 7.44 -17.59
N TYR A 284 -23.66 6.58 -18.28
CA TYR A 284 -22.92 5.48 -17.63
C TYR A 284 -21.79 5.97 -16.73
N VAL A 285 -21.11 7.06 -17.08
CA VAL A 285 -20.05 7.65 -16.25
C VAL A 285 -20.63 8.28 -14.98
N VAL A 286 -21.77 8.96 -15.08
CA VAL A 286 -22.46 9.55 -13.92
C VAL A 286 -23.04 8.46 -13.00
N ALA A 287 -23.66 7.41 -13.55
CA ALA A 287 -24.19 6.29 -12.78
C ALA A 287 -23.09 5.42 -12.15
N GLY A 288 -21.93 5.27 -12.80
CA GLY A 288 -20.78 4.53 -12.28
C GLY A 288 -20.09 5.23 -11.10
N VAL A 289 -20.19 6.56 -11.00
CA VAL A 289 -19.66 7.36 -9.87
C VAL A 289 -20.61 7.37 -8.67
N THR A 290 -21.91 7.16 -8.88
CA THR A 290 -22.92 7.05 -7.81
C THR A 290 -23.29 5.59 -7.51
N GLY A 291 -22.31 4.78 -7.10
CA GLY A 291 -22.49 3.53 -6.34
C GLY A 291 -23.55 2.50 -6.79
N GLY A 292 -23.06 1.37 -7.30
CA GLY A 292 -23.58 0.05 -6.93
C GLY A 292 -24.55 -0.65 -7.90
N ALA A 293 -24.23 -1.92 -8.18
CA ALA A 293 -25.04 -2.96 -8.83
C ALA A 293 -25.21 -2.86 -10.36
N ALA A 294 -24.36 -3.59 -11.07
CA ALA A 294 -24.58 -3.99 -12.46
C ALA A 294 -25.69 -5.08 -12.51
N PRO A 295 -26.72 -4.95 -13.36
CA PRO A 295 -27.51 -6.10 -13.77
C PRO A 295 -26.75 -6.82 -14.89
N GLY A 296 -26.40 -8.07 -14.64
CA GLY A 296 -25.85 -8.95 -15.67
C GLY A 296 -26.88 -9.20 -16.77
N GLU A 297 -26.49 -8.96 -18.01
CA GLU A 297 -27.23 -9.43 -19.18
C GLU A 297 -26.44 -10.54 -19.84
N GLY A 298 -26.98 -11.75 -19.72
CA GLY A 298 -26.71 -12.82 -20.68
C GLY A 298 -27.50 -12.57 -21.95
N ARG A 299 -26.83 -12.69 -23.09
CA ARG A 299 -27.26 -13.39 -24.29
C ARG A 299 -26.12 -13.41 -25.30
#